data_AF-A0A1I0HVK0-F1
#
_entry.id   AF-A0A1I0HVK0-F1
#
_cell.length_a   1.000
_cell.length_b   1.000
_cell.length_c   1.000
_cell.angle_alpha   90.00
_cell.angle_beta   90.00
_cell.angle_gamma   90.00
#
_symmetry.space_group_name_H-M   'P 1'
#
loop_
_entity.id
_entity.type
_entity.pdbx_description
1 polymer ?
#
loop_
_entity_poly.entity_id
_entity_poly.type
_entity_poly.pdbx_seq_one_letter_code
_entity_poly.pdbx_strand_id
1 'polypeptide(L)'
;MLGRAALRGALAGLAGTAAMTLAEKVEQSVTHRPNSYVPGRTLTALTTRRRLPGSARPPVRNHLMHWGTGALVGALRGVWSASGLRGWRASAWHTSVRLATDQTLENATGVGAPPWTWSRQDQVVDIGGKAVYSFVTGAVADRLVPLAPDRTPSGSAPPRRR
;
A
#
# COMPACT_ATOMS: atom_id res chain seq x y z
N MET A 1 -18.98 -10.80 -7.40
CA MET A 1 -18.24 -9.71 -8.07
C MET A 1 -17.09 -9.16 -7.24
N LEU A 2 -17.32 -8.83 -5.95
CA LEU A 2 -16.31 -8.29 -5.04
C LEU A 2 -15.04 -9.15 -4.94
N GLY A 3 -15.15 -10.49 -4.84
CA GLY A 3 -13.97 -11.35 -4.80
C GLY A 3 -13.07 -11.26 -6.04
N ARG A 4 -13.65 -11.15 -7.24
CA ARG A 4 -12.88 -10.94 -8.49
C ARG A 4 -12.25 -9.54 -8.53
N ALA A 5 -12.97 -8.52 -8.05
CA ALA A 5 -12.44 -7.16 -7.94
C ALA A 5 -11.27 -7.10 -6.95
N ALA A 6 -11.40 -7.76 -5.80
CA ALA A 6 -10.34 -7.88 -4.81
C ALA A 6 -9.11 -8.61 -5.38
N LEU A 7 -9.30 -9.72 -6.10
CA LEU A 7 -8.19 -10.44 -6.73
C LEU A 7 -7.43 -9.57 -7.76
N ARG A 8 -8.17 -8.89 -8.64
CA ARG A 8 -7.55 -7.96 -9.61
C ARG A 8 -6.91 -6.76 -8.93
N GLY A 9 -7.50 -6.28 -7.84
CA GLY A 9 -6.91 -5.28 -6.96
C GLY A 9 -5.61 -5.76 -6.32
N ALA A 10 -5.53 -7.02 -5.89
CA ALA A 10 -4.31 -7.58 -5.32
C ALA A 10 -3.19 -7.60 -6.37
N LEU A 11 -3.48 -8.00 -7.61
CA LEU A 11 -2.53 -7.90 -8.73
C LEU A 11 -2.08 -6.46 -8.99
N ALA A 12 -3.01 -5.50 -8.92
CA ALA A 12 -2.68 -4.08 -9.02
C ALA A 12 -1.78 -3.61 -7.86
N GLY A 13 -2.03 -4.11 -6.65
CA GLY A 13 -1.21 -3.85 -5.46
C GLY A 13 0.21 -4.39 -5.60
N LEU A 14 0.38 -5.59 -6.18
CA LEU A 14 1.70 -6.12 -6.52
C LEU A 14 2.41 -5.21 -7.53
N ALA A 15 1.72 -4.72 -8.57
CA ALA A 15 2.29 -3.77 -9.52
C ALA A 15 2.71 -2.45 -8.83
N GLY A 16 1.89 -1.94 -7.90
CA GLY A 16 2.23 -0.78 -7.08
C GLY A 16 3.45 -1.02 -6.19
N THR A 17 3.56 -2.19 -5.57
CA THR A 17 4.73 -2.55 -4.74
C THR A 17 5.98 -2.61 -5.58
N ALA A 18 5.93 -3.21 -6.78
CA ALA A 18 7.05 -3.24 -7.71
C ALA A 18 7.52 -1.82 -8.06
N ALA A 19 6.59 -0.93 -8.42
CA ALA A 19 6.92 0.45 -8.77
C ALA A 19 7.51 1.24 -7.59
N MET A 20 6.95 1.09 -6.40
CA MET A 20 7.50 1.71 -5.18
C MET A 20 8.90 1.20 -4.87
N THR A 21 9.14 -0.11 -4.99
CA THR A 21 10.47 -0.70 -4.77
C THR A 21 11.48 -0.17 -5.78
N LEU A 22 11.12 -0.03 -7.06
CA LEU A 22 11.99 0.58 -8.06
C LEU A 22 12.30 2.04 -7.72
N ALA A 23 11.28 2.82 -7.33
CA ALA A 23 11.47 4.22 -6.91
C ALA A 23 12.38 4.32 -5.67
N GLU A 24 12.22 3.43 -4.69
CA GLU A 24 13.10 3.37 -3.52
C GLU A 24 14.54 3.02 -3.93
N LYS A 25 14.75 2.10 -4.87
CA LYS A 25 16.10 1.76 -5.34
C LYS A 25 16.78 2.92 -6.07
N VAL A 26 16.02 3.67 -6.86
CA VAL A 26 16.52 4.89 -7.50
C VAL A 26 16.87 5.94 -6.43
N GLU A 27 15.98 6.19 -5.47
CA GLU A 27 16.25 7.10 -4.34
C GLU A 27 17.53 6.70 -3.59
N GLN A 28 17.64 5.44 -3.18
CA GLN A 28 18.80 4.92 -2.44
C GLN A 28 20.10 5.02 -3.24
N SER A 29 20.06 4.93 -4.57
CA SER A 29 21.25 5.11 -5.42
C SER A 29 21.78 6.54 -5.40
N VAL A 30 20.92 7.53 -5.11
CA VAL A 30 21.29 8.95 -5.02
C VAL A 30 21.63 9.33 -3.59
N THR A 31 20.79 8.94 -2.63
CA THR A 31 20.91 9.34 -1.22
C THR A 31 21.83 8.45 -0.41
N HIS A 32 22.23 7.29 -0.96
CA HIS A 32 23.01 6.25 -0.28
C HIS A 32 22.33 5.71 1.00
N ARG A 33 21.01 5.93 1.15
CA ARG A 33 20.25 5.48 2.31
C ARG A 33 20.21 3.94 2.34
N PRO A 34 20.43 3.30 3.51
CA PRO A 34 20.32 1.85 3.62
C PRO A 34 18.86 1.38 3.51
N ASN A 35 18.67 0.10 3.19
CA ASN A 35 17.35 -0.53 3.21
C ASN A 35 16.69 -0.45 4.59
N SER A 36 15.38 -0.21 4.63
CA SER A 36 14.60 -0.39 5.84
C SER A 36 14.26 -1.87 6.06
N TYR A 37 14.41 -2.32 7.30
CA TYR A 37 14.02 -3.65 7.76
C TYR A 37 12.88 -3.60 8.80
N VAL A 38 12.29 -2.42 9.02
CA VAL A 38 11.14 -2.24 9.92
C VAL A 38 10.00 -3.19 9.52
N PRO A 39 9.57 -3.30 8.24
CA PRO A 39 8.49 -4.19 7.85
C PRO A 39 8.74 -5.66 8.18
N GLY A 40 9.96 -6.16 7.94
CA GLY A 40 10.32 -7.55 8.28
C GLY A 40 10.36 -7.83 9.78
N ARG A 41 10.75 -6.84 10.59
CA ARG A 41 10.67 -6.93 12.05
C ARG A 41 9.23 -6.84 12.55
N THR A 42 8.39 -6.01 11.95
CA THR A 42 6.95 -5.91 12.22
C THR A 42 6.26 -7.25 11.94
N LEU A 43 6.51 -7.85 10.76
CA LEU A 43 5.97 -9.18 10.45
C LEU A 43 6.43 -10.25 11.45
N THR A 44 7.70 -10.20 11.87
CA THR A 44 8.20 -11.10 12.91
C THR A 44 7.43 -10.91 14.22
N ALA A 45 7.24 -9.67 14.66
CA ALA A 45 6.50 -9.37 15.88
C ALA A 45 5.03 -9.83 15.78
N LEU A 46 4.37 -9.63 14.64
CA LEU A 46 2.99 -10.09 14.43
C LEU A 46 2.86 -11.62 14.48
N THR A 47 3.79 -12.33 13.85
CA THR A 47 3.69 -13.80 13.67
C THR A 47 4.26 -14.60 14.83
N THR A 48 5.20 -14.03 15.58
CA THR A 48 5.92 -14.75 16.65
C THR A 48 5.74 -14.13 18.03
N ARG A 49 5.11 -12.94 18.12
CA ARG A 49 5.06 -12.09 19.32
C ARG A 49 6.42 -11.66 19.88
N ARG A 50 7.53 -11.94 19.17
CA ARG A 50 8.89 -11.53 19.55
C ARG A 50 9.31 -10.30 18.77
N ARG A 51 9.83 -9.30 19.49
CA ARG A 51 10.50 -8.14 18.89
C ARG A 51 11.96 -8.47 18.60
N LEU A 52 12.37 -8.28 17.35
CA LEU A 52 13.77 -8.36 16.95
C LEU A 52 14.50 -7.04 17.27
N PRO A 53 15.80 -7.08 17.59
CA PRO A 53 16.58 -5.85 17.78
C PRO A 53 16.62 -5.03 16.49
N GLY A 54 16.82 -3.71 16.60
CA GLY A 54 16.85 -2.79 15.45
C GLY A 54 17.95 -3.11 14.43
N SER A 55 19.03 -3.74 14.86
CA SER A 55 20.12 -4.23 14.01
C SER A 55 19.76 -5.47 13.19
N ALA A 56 18.66 -6.17 13.52
CA ALA A 56 18.23 -7.35 12.79
C ALA A 56 17.73 -6.99 11.39
N ARG A 57 18.21 -7.76 10.41
CA ARG A 57 17.91 -7.60 8.98
C ARG A 57 17.27 -8.88 8.46
N PRO A 58 15.94 -9.11 8.61
CA PRO A 58 15.26 -10.31 8.12
C PRO A 58 14.72 -10.11 6.68
N PRO A 59 15.53 -10.33 5.61
CA PRO A 59 15.15 -9.95 4.24
C PRO A 59 13.90 -10.67 3.73
N VAL A 60 13.77 -11.97 4.01
CA VAL A 60 12.62 -12.76 3.55
C VAL A 60 11.32 -12.20 4.14
N ARG A 61 11.28 -11.97 5.46
CA ARG A 61 10.12 -11.38 6.13
C ARG A 61 9.87 -9.95 5.68
N ASN A 62 10.91 -9.20 5.35
CA ASN A 62 10.78 -7.85 4.82
C ASN A 62 10.05 -7.83 3.47
N HIS A 63 10.47 -8.70 2.54
CA HIS A 63 9.78 -8.86 1.27
C HIS A 63 8.36 -9.37 1.45
N LEU A 64 8.16 -10.41 2.27
CA LEU A 64 6.81 -10.93 2.55
C LEU A 64 5.87 -9.86 3.07
N MET A 65 6.34 -8.99 3.97
CA MET A 65 5.54 -7.87 4.48
C MET A 65 5.23 -6.85 3.37
N HIS A 66 6.23 -6.42 2.60
CA HIS A 66 6.01 -5.44 1.53
C HIS A 66 5.03 -5.93 0.46
N TRP A 67 5.24 -7.14 -0.05
CA TRP A 67 4.41 -7.73 -1.10
C TRP A 67 3.05 -8.17 -0.56
N GLY A 68 3.00 -8.76 0.65
CA GLY A 68 1.76 -9.18 1.30
C GLY A 68 0.84 -8.02 1.62
N THR A 69 1.36 -6.98 2.29
CA THR A 69 0.57 -5.76 2.57
C THR A 69 0.22 -5.04 1.27
N GLY A 70 1.12 -5.01 0.28
CA GLY A 70 0.81 -4.50 -1.06
C GLY A 70 -0.37 -5.21 -1.72
N ALA A 71 -0.37 -6.53 -1.75
CA ALA A 71 -1.48 -7.31 -2.30
C ALA A 71 -2.79 -7.07 -1.51
N LEU A 72 -2.73 -7.06 -0.18
CA LEU A 72 -3.91 -6.89 0.67
C LEU A 72 -4.54 -5.50 0.52
N VAL A 73 -3.73 -4.45 0.59
CA VAL A 73 -4.20 -3.06 0.43
C VAL A 73 -4.62 -2.80 -1.02
N GLY A 74 -3.93 -3.41 -2.00
CA GLY A 74 -4.37 -3.40 -3.39
C GLY A 74 -5.73 -4.08 -3.61
N ALA A 75 -6.01 -5.18 -2.91
CA ALA A 75 -7.31 -5.85 -2.99
C ALA A 75 -8.44 -4.90 -2.55
N LEU A 76 -8.23 -4.12 -1.49
CA LEU A 76 -9.13 -3.05 -1.08
C LEU A 76 -9.30 -2.01 -2.19
N ARG A 77 -8.21 -1.58 -2.85
CA ARG A 77 -8.29 -0.65 -3.99
C ARG A 77 -9.11 -1.20 -5.16
N GLY A 78 -9.04 -2.51 -5.40
CA GLY A 78 -9.86 -3.17 -6.41
C GLY A 78 -11.36 -3.13 -6.07
N VAL A 79 -11.71 -3.34 -4.80
CA VAL A 79 -13.09 -3.16 -4.33
C VAL A 79 -13.55 -1.72 -4.55
N TRP A 80 -12.73 -0.73 -4.20
CA TRP A 80 -13.02 0.69 -4.46
C TRP A 80 -13.27 0.96 -5.95
N SER A 81 -12.42 0.42 -6.83
CA SER A 81 -12.60 0.56 -8.28
C SER A 81 -13.93 0.01 -8.76
N ALA A 82 -14.34 -1.17 -8.29
CA ALA A 82 -15.62 -1.78 -8.65
C ALA A 82 -16.80 -0.95 -8.16
N SER A 83 -16.68 -0.34 -6.98
CA SER A 83 -17.69 0.55 -6.39
C SER A 83 -17.68 1.98 -6.94
N GLY A 84 -16.89 2.28 -7.98
CA GLY A 84 -16.86 3.60 -8.61
C GLY A 84 -15.94 4.62 -7.92
N LEU A 85 -15.25 4.26 -6.84
CA LEU A 85 -14.20 5.09 -6.23
C LEU A 85 -12.92 4.98 -7.05
N ARG A 86 -12.78 5.84 -8.05
CA ARG A 86 -11.72 5.80 -9.08
C ARG A 86 -11.00 7.14 -9.24
N GLY A 87 -9.92 7.12 -10.02
CA GLY A 87 -9.16 8.31 -10.39
C GLY A 87 -8.26 8.83 -9.27
N TRP A 88 -7.70 10.02 -9.49
CA TRP A 88 -6.61 10.56 -8.67
C TRP A 88 -7.03 10.80 -7.19
N ARG A 89 -8.28 11.20 -6.93
CA ARG A 89 -8.79 11.39 -5.57
C ARG A 89 -8.86 10.08 -4.79
N ALA A 90 -9.30 9.01 -5.45
CA ALA A 90 -9.30 7.68 -4.85
C ALA A 90 -7.88 7.19 -4.58
N SER A 91 -6.93 7.47 -5.47
CA SER A 91 -5.51 7.17 -5.25
C SER A 91 -4.90 7.98 -4.11
N ALA A 92 -5.25 9.26 -3.95
CA ALA A 92 -4.80 10.08 -2.83
C ALA A 92 -5.32 9.55 -1.48
N TRP A 93 -6.60 9.21 -1.39
CA TRP A 93 -7.16 8.56 -0.20
C TRP A 93 -6.54 7.19 0.07
N HIS A 94 -6.25 6.44 -0.98
CA HIS A 94 -5.57 5.16 -0.87
C HIS A 94 -4.13 5.31 -0.33
N THR A 95 -3.43 6.41 -0.65
CA THR A 95 -2.15 6.74 -0.01
C THR A 95 -2.30 6.89 1.49
N SER A 96 -3.33 7.61 1.96
CA SER A 96 -3.61 7.73 3.40
C SER A 96 -3.91 6.38 4.05
N VAL A 97 -4.70 5.52 3.39
CA VAL A 97 -4.98 4.15 3.87
C VAL A 97 -3.70 3.33 3.95
N ARG A 98 -2.81 3.43 2.95
CA ARG A 98 -1.55 2.71 2.94
C ARG A 98 -0.63 3.16 4.08
N LEU A 99 -0.48 4.48 4.28
CA LEU A 99 0.30 5.05 5.39
C LEU A 99 -0.26 4.62 6.75
N ALA A 100 -1.58 4.71 6.93
CA ALA A 100 -2.24 4.29 8.16
C ALA A 100 -2.04 2.79 8.42
N THR A 101 -2.11 1.95 7.39
CA THR A 101 -1.89 0.50 7.52
C THR A 101 -0.49 0.21 8.07
N ASP A 102 0.55 0.82 7.48
CA ASP A 102 1.93 0.59 7.93
C ASP A 102 2.09 1.12 9.36
N GLN A 103 1.63 2.34 9.66
CA GLN A 103 1.77 2.93 10.98
C GLN A 103 1.02 2.16 12.07
N THR A 104 -0.19 1.66 11.79
CA THR A 104 -0.96 0.86 12.74
C THR A 104 -0.22 -0.43 13.08
N LEU A 105 0.30 -1.15 12.08
CA LEU A 105 0.99 -2.42 12.30
C LEU A 105 2.32 -2.23 13.03
N GLU A 106 3.08 -1.20 12.67
CA GLU A 106 4.36 -0.89 13.29
C GLU A 106 4.21 -0.39 14.74
N ASN A 107 3.18 0.44 15.02
CA ASN A 107 2.89 0.90 16.38
C ASN A 107 2.31 -0.20 17.25
N ALA A 108 1.36 -1.00 16.74
CA ALA A 108 0.76 -2.10 17.50
C ALA A 108 1.80 -3.15 17.92
N THR A 109 2.88 -3.29 17.16
CA THR A 109 4.00 -4.19 17.49
C THR A 109 5.10 -3.53 18.33
N GLY A 110 5.09 -2.19 18.45
CA GLY A 110 6.14 -1.42 19.09
C GLY A 110 7.49 -1.49 18.36
N VAL A 111 7.47 -1.79 17.05
CA VAL A 111 8.68 -1.91 16.21
C VAL A 111 9.01 -0.58 15.52
N GLY A 112 7.99 0.19 15.18
CA GLY A 112 8.15 1.52 14.57
C GLY A 112 8.37 2.62 15.61
N ALA A 113 8.99 3.71 15.17
CA ALA A 113 8.98 4.97 15.90
C ALA A 113 7.84 5.85 15.37
N PRO A 114 7.26 6.76 16.17
CA PRO A 114 6.22 7.66 15.68
C PRO A 114 6.72 8.57 14.54
N PRO A 115 5.93 8.86 13.48
CA PRO A 115 6.43 9.57 12.29
C PRO A 115 7.00 10.96 12.57
N TRP A 116 6.47 11.67 13.57
CA TRP A 116 6.95 13.00 13.97
C TRP A 116 8.33 12.98 14.64
N THR A 117 8.86 11.80 14.96
CA THR A 117 10.24 11.62 15.46
C THR A 117 11.25 11.34 14.35
N TRP A 118 10.78 11.10 13.13
CA TRP A 118 11.65 10.78 11.99
C TRP A 118 12.28 12.03 11.39
N SER A 119 13.39 11.85 10.69
CA SER A 119 13.98 12.91 9.88
C SER A 119 13.00 13.37 8.79
N ARG A 120 13.11 14.64 8.34
CA ARG A 120 12.30 15.14 7.23
C ARG A 120 12.48 14.31 5.95
N GLN A 121 13.71 13.82 5.72
CA GLN A 121 14.02 12.96 4.59
C GLN A 121 13.24 11.65 4.66
N ASP A 122 13.24 10.97 5.82
CA ASP A 122 12.51 9.71 5.99
C ASP A 122 11.01 9.90 5.80
N GLN A 123 10.44 11.00 6.30
CA GLN A 123 9.02 11.31 6.08
C GLN A 123 8.68 11.50 4.60
N VAL A 124 9.53 12.23 3.85
CA VAL A 124 9.32 12.45 2.42
C VAL A 124 9.46 11.15 1.62
N VAL A 125 10.47 10.33 1.93
CA VAL A 125 10.66 9.03 1.27
C VAL A 125 9.49 8.10 1.56
N ASP A 126 9.00 8.09 2.81
CA ASP A 126 7.87 7.27 3.21
C ASP A 126 6.60 7.69 2.45
N ILE A 127 6.19 8.96 2.57
CA ILE A 127 4.99 9.48 1.90
C ILE A 127 5.11 9.33 0.38
N GLY A 128 6.26 9.67 -0.19
CA GLY A 128 6.53 9.57 -1.62
C GLY A 128 6.41 8.13 -2.14
N GLY A 129 7.01 7.17 -1.44
CA GLY A 129 6.89 5.74 -1.78
C GLY A 129 5.45 5.24 -1.71
N LYS A 130 4.71 5.61 -0.67
CA LYS A 130 3.30 5.23 -0.50
C LYS A 130 2.39 5.90 -1.55
N ALA A 131 2.74 7.10 -1.99
CA ALA A 131 2.06 7.77 -3.09
C ALA A 131 2.33 7.05 -4.42
N VAL A 132 3.59 6.75 -4.76
CA VAL A 132 3.94 5.96 -5.97
C VAL A 132 3.19 4.63 -5.99
N TYR A 133 3.24 3.88 -4.88
CA TYR A 133 2.49 2.65 -4.70
C TYR A 133 0.99 2.85 -5.01
N SER A 134 0.35 3.84 -4.39
CA SER A 134 -1.09 4.05 -4.48
C SER A 134 -1.56 4.55 -5.84
N PHE A 135 -0.79 5.41 -6.49
CA PHE A 135 -1.13 5.93 -7.81
C PHE A 135 -0.97 4.86 -8.90
N VAL A 136 0.09 4.05 -8.84
CA VAL A 136 0.28 2.92 -9.75
C VAL A 136 -0.79 1.85 -9.50
N THR A 137 -1.01 1.46 -8.24
CA THR A 137 -2.08 0.51 -7.87
C THR A 137 -3.44 0.99 -8.36
N GLY A 138 -3.77 2.28 -8.15
CA GLY A 138 -5.02 2.87 -8.59
C GLY A 138 -5.17 2.87 -10.11
N ALA A 139 -4.13 3.27 -10.85
CA ALA A 139 -4.16 3.29 -12.32
C ALA A 139 -4.31 1.88 -12.93
N VAL A 140 -3.71 0.86 -12.32
CA VAL A 140 -3.82 -0.54 -12.74
C VAL A 140 -5.20 -1.10 -12.35
N ALA A 141 -5.64 -0.91 -11.10
CA ALA A 141 -6.96 -1.36 -10.64
C ALA A 141 -8.10 -0.72 -11.43
N ASP A 142 -7.99 0.56 -11.77
CA ASP A 142 -8.99 1.28 -12.56
C ASP A 142 -9.11 0.76 -14.00
N ARG A 143 -8.06 0.13 -14.53
CA ARG A 143 -8.11 -0.56 -15.83
C ARG A 143 -8.57 -2.01 -15.74
N LEU A 144 -8.12 -2.74 -14.72
CA LEU A 144 -8.37 -4.19 -14.62
C LEU A 144 -9.76 -4.53 -14.06
N VAL A 145 -10.32 -3.68 -13.20
CA VAL A 145 -11.56 -3.99 -12.47
C VAL A 145 -12.79 -3.41 -13.20
N PRO A 146 -13.79 -4.21 -13.58
CA PRO A 146 -15.04 -3.69 -14.11
C PRO A 146 -15.83 -2.98 -13.00
N LEU A 147 -16.61 -1.96 -13.38
CA LEU A 147 -17.59 -1.38 -12.49
C LEU A 147 -18.65 -2.42 -12.10
N ALA A 148 -19.21 -2.28 -10.91
CA ALA A 148 -20.36 -3.07 -10.51
C ALA A 148 -21.58 -2.73 -11.39
N PRO A 149 -22.51 -3.68 -11.62
CA PRO A 149 -23.62 -3.51 -12.57
C PRO A 149 -24.59 -2.37 -12.20
N ASP A 150 -24.63 -2.01 -10.92
CA ASP A 150 -25.43 -0.91 -10.37
C ASP A 150 -24.74 0.45 -10.53
N ARG A 151 -23.64 0.55 -11.28
CA ARG A 151 -22.88 1.79 -11.47
C ARG A 151 -22.93 2.26 -12.92
N THR A 152 -23.07 3.57 -13.10
CA THR A 152 -22.94 4.24 -14.39
C THR A 152 -21.47 4.20 -14.87
N PRO A 153 -21.18 4.49 -16.15
CA PRO A 153 -19.80 4.57 -16.64
C PRO A 153 -18.92 5.59 -15.89
N SER A 154 -19.52 6.62 -15.27
CA SER A 154 -18.81 7.58 -14.42
C SER A 154 -18.61 7.10 -12.97
N GLY A 155 -19.11 5.93 -12.60
CA GLY A 155 -19.00 5.33 -11.26
C GLY A 155 -20.12 5.74 -10.29
N SER A 156 -21.06 6.59 -10.71
CA SER A 156 -22.20 7.02 -9.89
C SER A 156 -23.32 5.97 -9.86
N ALA A 157 -24.22 6.07 -8.88
CA ALA A 157 -25.45 5.28 -8.90
C ALA A 157 -26.39 5.80 -10.01
N PRO A 158 -27.16 4.93 -10.69
CA PRO A 158 -28.16 5.36 -11.65
C PRO A 158 -29.25 6.20 -10.96
N PRO A 159 -29.83 7.18 -11.66
CA PRO A 159 -30.94 7.95 -11.12
C PRO A 159 -32.10 7.01 -10.75
N ARG A 160 -32.67 7.18 -9.55
CA ARG A 160 -33.87 6.45 -9.15
C ARG A 160 -34.99 6.81 -10.11
N ARG A 161 -35.53 5.82 -10.83
CA ARG A 161 -36.79 5.97 -11.57
C ARG A 161 -37.88 6.28 -10.52
N ARG A 162 -38.49 7.45 -10.63
CA ARG A 162 -39.67 7.84 -9.85
C ARG A 162 -40.91 7.22 -10.47
#